data_AF-A0A3E0ES07-F1
#
_entry.id   AF-A0A3E0ES07-F1
#
_cell.length_a   1.000
_cell.length_b   1.000
_cell.length_c   1.000
_cell.angle_alpha   90.00
_cell.angle_beta   90.00
_cell.angle_gamma   90.00
#
_symmetry.space_group_name_H-M   'P 1'
#
loop_
_entity.id
_entity.type
_entity.pdbx_description
1 polymer ?
#
loop_
_entity_poly.entity_id
_entity_poly.type
_entity_poly.pdbx_seq_one_letter_code
_entity_poly.pdbx_strand_id
1 'polypeptide(L)'
;MNGNRFLKSLFGNNFQNQSSYPEENTNMKLTLKNFEQSPQLYARIAGMLYLLIIIAGVFGQLLVRNKLLVYGDVAATAGNIMNSEFLWRVGISADLIMHICDLPVMIILYYLLRPVNKKLALLNLSFNLIQTAVLVINKLNLLAALFFLKDTEYLKSFSPDQLNSLSYLSTKLHDFGFGIGLIFFGFVCLIEGYLFFKSRYFPKTIGVLMSIAGLCYLTNSFVLILVPQFADITLLMPCFIAELSLSLWLIFKGVNLSIWKNSASKNI
;
A
#
# COMPACT_ATOMS: atom_id res chain seq x y z
N MET A 1 -34.95 12.31 -45.87
CA MET A 1 -34.32 13.65 -45.98
C MET A 1 -33.53 13.89 -44.69
N ASN A 2 -32.35 13.26 -44.53
CA ASN A 2 -31.00 13.75 -44.84
C ASN A 2 -30.43 14.89 -43.94
N GLY A 3 -30.39 14.67 -42.61
CA GLY A 3 -29.58 15.50 -41.69
C GLY A 3 -28.08 15.51 -42.00
N ASN A 4 -27.59 14.48 -42.70
CA ASN A 4 -26.19 14.36 -43.12
C ASN A 4 -25.79 15.29 -44.29
N ARG A 5 -26.76 15.90 -45.00
CA ARG A 5 -26.47 16.89 -46.05
C ARG A 5 -26.24 18.30 -45.49
N PHE A 6 -26.83 18.63 -44.34
CA PHE A 6 -26.74 19.96 -43.75
C PHE A 6 -25.37 20.22 -43.10
N LEU A 7 -24.81 19.21 -42.44
CA LEU A 7 -23.48 19.31 -41.81
C LEU A 7 -22.33 19.37 -42.83
N LYS A 8 -22.49 18.73 -44.00
CA LYS A 8 -21.51 18.77 -45.10
C LYS A 8 -21.44 20.10 -45.83
N SER A 9 -22.47 20.95 -45.76
CA SER A 9 -22.44 22.26 -46.43
C SER A 9 -21.84 23.37 -45.58
N LEU A 10 -21.82 23.18 -44.25
CA LEU A 10 -21.27 24.15 -43.29
C LEU A 10 -19.77 23.97 -43.04
N PHE A 11 -19.28 22.74 -43.15
CA PHE A 11 -17.87 22.41 -42.94
C PHE A 11 -17.42 21.53 -44.10
N GLY A 12 -16.61 22.09 -45.00
CA GLY A 12 -16.08 21.39 -46.17
C GLY A 12 -15.40 20.06 -45.82
N ASN A 13 -15.11 19.25 -46.85
CA ASN A 13 -14.70 17.83 -46.84
C ASN A 13 -13.50 17.39 -45.94
N ASN A 14 -13.06 18.16 -44.95
CA ASN A 14 -11.91 17.88 -44.10
C ASN A 14 -12.26 17.27 -42.72
N PHE A 15 -13.31 16.46 -42.62
CA PHE A 15 -13.59 15.65 -41.42
C PHE A 15 -13.40 14.14 -41.67
N GLN A 16 -12.24 13.77 -42.23
CA GLN A 16 -11.84 12.36 -42.26
C GLN A 16 -10.43 12.06 -41.74
N ASN A 17 -9.69 13.02 -41.17
CA ASN A 17 -8.37 12.72 -40.62
C ASN A 17 -8.11 13.49 -39.33
N GLN A 18 -8.58 12.94 -38.19
CA GLN A 18 -7.93 13.05 -36.87
C GLN A 18 -8.78 12.31 -35.82
N SER A 19 -8.68 10.98 -35.82
CA SER A 19 -8.85 10.20 -34.58
C SER A 19 -7.80 9.10 -34.57
N SER A 20 -6.53 9.51 -34.59
CA SER A 20 -5.40 8.63 -34.30
C SER A 20 -5.42 8.30 -32.80
N TYR A 21 -6.16 7.26 -32.42
CA TYR A 21 -5.87 6.51 -31.20
C TYR A 21 -5.13 5.21 -31.56
N PRO A 22 -3.79 5.17 -31.61
CA PRO A 22 -3.12 3.86 -31.59
C PRO A 22 -1.77 3.77 -30.82
N GLU A 23 -1.45 4.65 -29.86
CA GLU A 23 -0.21 4.47 -29.06
C GLU A 23 -0.42 3.82 -27.69
N GLU A 24 -1.46 4.19 -26.94
CA GLU A 24 -1.67 3.69 -25.57
C GLU A 24 -2.00 2.18 -25.53
N ASN A 25 -2.81 1.72 -26.48
CA ASN A 25 -3.22 0.31 -26.58
C ASN A 25 -2.05 -0.59 -27.05
N THR A 26 -1.10 -0.02 -27.79
CA THR A 26 0.11 -0.72 -28.28
C THR A 26 1.15 -0.83 -27.17
N ASN A 27 1.35 0.26 -26.41
CA ASN A 27 2.29 0.29 -25.28
C ASN A 27 1.85 -0.61 -24.12
N MET A 28 0.55 -0.61 -23.78
CA MET A 28 0.00 -1.50 -22.75
C MET A 28 0.10 -2.98 -23.17
N LYS A 29 -0.17 -3.30 -24.44
CA LYS A 29 0.04 -4.66 -24.98
C LYS A 29 1.52 -5.06 -24.96
N LEU A 30 2.44 -4.15 -25.26
CA LEU A 30 3.89 -4.40 -25.18
C LEU A 30 4.34 -4.71 -23.75
N THR A 31 3.88 -3.95 -22.76
CA THR A 31 4.24 -4.16 -21.33
C THR A 31 3.69 -5.47 -20.79
N LEU A 32 2.47 -5.86 -21.18
CA LEU A 32 1.88 -7.16 -20.84
C LEU A 32 2.69 -8.33 -21.44
N LYS A 33 3.11 -8.19 -22.70
CA LYS A 33 3.93 -9.19 -23.38
C LYS A 33 5.29 -9.37 -22.70
N ASN A 34 5.88 -8.29 -22.20
CA ASN A 34 7.14 -8.33 -21.44
C ASN A 34 6.98 -9.05 -20.08
N PHE A 35 5.85 -8.87 -19.39
CA PHE A 35 5.56 -9.59 -18.15
C PHE A 35 5.44 -11.10 -18.36
N GLU A 36 4.70 -11.52 -19.39
CA GLU A 36 4.50 -12.93 -19.72
C GLU A 36 5.79 -13.62 -20.19
N GLN A 37 6.71 -12.86 -20.78
CA GLN A 37 8.03 -13.36 -21.16
C GLN A 37 8.93 -13.63 -19.94
N SER A 38 8.84 -12.81 -18.89
CA SER A 38 9.75 -12.87 -17.73
C SER A 38 9.06 -12.81 -16.36
N PRO A 39 8.04 -13.65 -16.06
CA PRO A 39 7.29 -13.59 -14.81
C PRO A 39 8.16 -13.82 -13.56
N GLN A 40 9.26 -14.58 -13.71
CA GLN A 40 10.22 -14.80 -12.63
C GLN A 40 10.95 -13.51 -12.21
N LEU A 41 11.35 -12.68 -13.18
CA LEU A 41 12.05 -11.43 -12.91
C LEU A 41 11.13 -10.49 -12.11
N TYR A 42 9.89 -10.33 -12.56
CA TYR A 42 8.92 -9.50 -11.87
C TYR A 42 8.59 -10.04 -10.47
N ALA A 43 8.45 -11.36 -10.30
CA ALA A 43 8.28 -11.95 -8.98
C ALA A 43 9.44 -11.57 -8.03
N ARG A 44 10.68 -11.61 -8.51
CA ARG A 44 11.86 -11.21 -7.71
C ARG A 44 11.87 -9.72 -7.39
N ILE A 45 11.54 -8.87 -8.37
CA ILE A 45 11.41 -7.41 -8.17
C ILE A 45 10.35 -7.13 -7.10
N ALA A 46 9.17 -7.75 -7.20
CA ALA A 46 8.13 -7.62 -6.18
C ALA A 46 8.65 -8.06 -4.82
N GLY A 47 9.34 -9.21 -4.73
CA GLY A 47 9.92 -9.69 -3.48
C GLY A 47 10.90 -8.69 -2.84
N MET A 48 11.81 -8.11 -3.63
CA MET A 48 12.79 -7.10 -3.15
C MET A 48 12.12 -5.81 -2.70
N LEU A 49 11.13 -5.33 -3.45
CA LEU A 49 10.36 -4.12 -3.07
C LEU A 49 9.54 -4.38 -1.80
N TYR A 50 8.93 -5.55 -1.68
CA TYR A 50 8.23 -5.98 -0.46
C TYR A 50 9.18 -6.03 0.74
N LEU A 51 10.42 -6.51 0.56
CA LEU A 51 11.42 -6.51 1.63
C LEU A 51 11.79 -5.09 2.06
N LEU A 52 11.97 -4.18 1.09
CA LEU A 52 12.23 -2.77 1.36
C LEU A 52 11.06 -2.12 2.13
N ILE A 53 9.82 -2.47 1.78
CA ILE A 53 8.61 -2.04 2.49
C ILE A 53 8.67 -2.48 3.96
N ILE A 54 8.96 -3.76 4.21
CA ILE A 54 9.08 -4.31 5.58
C ILE A 54 10.16 -3.57 6.36
N ILE A 55 11.34 -3.37 5.77
CA ILE A 55 12.46 -2.67 6.43
C ILE A 55 12.09 -1.22 6.76
N ALA A 56 11.48 -0.50 5.80
CA ALA A 56 11.06 0.89 6.00
C ALA A 56 9.97 1.02 7.08
N GLY A 57 8.98 0.11 7.08
CA GLY A 57 7.92 0.07 8.09
C GLY A 57 8.47 -0.22 9.49
N VAL A 58 9.37 -1.20 9.62
CA VAL A 58 10.06 -1.51 10.89
C VAL A 58 10.90 -0.33 11.36
N PHE A 59 11.65 0.33 10.47
CA PHE A 59 12.42 1.52 10.80
C PHE A 59 11.52 2.64 11.32
N GLY A 60 10.45 2.99 10.60
CA GLY A 60 9.52 4.03 11.03
C GLY A 60 8.87 3.72 12.38
N GLN A 61 8.48 2.47 12.62
CA GLN A 61 7.80 2.09 13.85
C GLN A 61 8.75 1.99 15.04
N LEU A 62 9.79 1.16 14.93
CA LEU A 62 10.65 0.81 16.06
C LEU A 62 11.72 1.87 16.33
N LEU A 63 12.29 2.47 15.29
CA LEU A 63 13.46 3.36 15.43
C LEU A 63 13.09 4.84 15.49
N VAL A 64 11.92 5.22 14.97
CA VAL A 64 11.42 6.60 15.02
C VAL A 64 10.29 6.70 16.05
N ARG A 65 9.14 6.08 15.82
CA ARG A 65 7.95 6.29 16.66
C ARG A 65 8.12 5.76 18.08
N ASN A 66 8.52 4.51 18.28
CA ASN A 66 8.72 3.94 19.62
C ASN A 66 9.83 4.65 20.43
N LYS A 67 10.78 5.31 19.74
CA LYS A 67 11.85 6.07 20.40
C LYS A 67 11.40 7.46 20.82
N LEU A 68 10.57 8.12 20.01
CA LEU A 68 10.22 9.53 20.19
C LEU A 68 8.90 9.74 20.93
N LEU A 69 7.95 8.81 20.81
CA LEU A 69 6.64 8.91 21.44
C LEU A 69 6.66 8.32 22.86
N VAL A 70 6.30 9.13 23.85
CA VAL A 70 6.13 8.70 25.24
C VAL A 70 4.63 8.61 25.52
N TYR A 71 4.11 7.39 25.60
CA TYR A 71 2.67 7.18 25.82
C TYR A 71 2.23 7.75 27.18
N GLY A 72 1.23 8.63 27.16
CA GLY A 72 0.73 9.32 28.35
C GLY A 72 1.48 10.60 28.73
N ASP A 73 2.63 10.89 28.12
CA ASP A 73 3.42 12.10 28.40
C ASP A 73 3.52 13.00 27.15
N VAL A 74 2.67 14.00 27.13
CA VAL A 74 2.53 14.98 26.03
C VAL A 74 3.78 15.86 25.91
N ALA A 75 4.31 16.33 27.04
CA ALA A 75 5.43 17.26 27.05
C ALA A 75 6.74 16.56 26.65
N ALA A 76 6.98 15.35 27.18
CA ALA A 76 8.15 14.56 26.80
C ALA A 76 8.12 14.18 25.31
N THR A 77 6.95 13.80 24.78
CA THR A 77 6.78 13.49 23.35
C THR A 77 7.14 14.71 22.49
N ALA A 78 6.59 15.88 22.80
CA ALA A 78 6.86 17.12 22.07
C ALA A 78 8.37 17.47 22.10
N GLY A 79 8.99 17.41 23.29
CA GLY A 79 10.41 17.64 23.47
C GLY A 79 11.28 16.68 22.65
N ASN A 80 10.94 15.38 22.64
CA ASN A 80 11.65 14.38 21.85
C ASN A 80 11.57 14.65 20.35
N ILE A 81 10.38 14.98 19.83
CA ILE A 81 10.19 15.30 18.41
C ILE A 81 10.99 16.54 18.03
N MET A 82 10.98 17.60 18.85
CA MET A 82 11.75 18.82 18.59
C MET A 82 13.26 18.57 18.63
N ASN A 83 13.74 17.82 19.63
CA ASN A 83 15.16 17.49 19.78
C ASN A 83 15.67 16.56 18.68
N SER A 84 14.79 15.77 18.05
CA SER A 84 15.12 14.80 17.00
C SER A 84 14.32 15.03 15.72
N GLU A 85 14.10 16.29 15.34
CA GLU A 85 13.25 16.65 14.19
C GLU A 85 13.68 15.97 12.89
N PHE A 86 14.99 15.93 12.62
CA PHE A 86 15.50 15.30 11.40
C PHE A 86 15.12 13.81 11.36
N LEU A 87 15.21 13.10 12.48
CA LEU A 87 14.81 11.70 12.58
C LEU A 87 13.30 11.53 12.34
N TRP A 88 12.48 12.43 12.89
CA TRP A 88 11.03 12.45 12.63
C TRP A 88 10.72 12.61 11.14
N ARG A 89 11.35 13.58 10.48
CA ARG A 89 11.19 13.81 9.03
C ARG A 89 11.66 12.62 8.19
N VAL A 90 12.80 12.02 8.53
CA VAL A 90 13.31 10.83 7.85
C VAL A 90 12.33 9.66 8.02
N GLY A 91 11.73 9.48 9.20
CA GLY A 91 10.68 8.49 9.43
C GLY A 91 9.46 8.68 8.52
N ILE A 92 8.97 9.91 8.38
CA ILE A 92 7.85 10.23 7.48
C ILE A 92 8.23 9.96 6.03
N SER A 93 9.43 10.38 5.60
CA SER A 93 9.91 10.14 4.23
C SER A 93 10.07 8.64 3.92
N ALA A 94 10.57 7.86 4.88
CA ALA A 94 10.69 6.41 4.74
C ALA A 94 9.32 5.75 4.58
N ASP A 95 8.31 6.17 5.36
CA ASP A 95 6.93 5.70 5.21
C ASP A 95 6.33 6.06 3.83
N LEU A 96 6.67 7.23 3.27
CA LEU A 96 6.20 7.61 1.93
C LEU A 96 6.88 6.79 0.82
N ILE A 97 8.19 6.55 0.94
CA ILE A 97 8.93 5.68 0.00
C ILE A 97 8.38 4.26 0.04
N MET A 98 8.06 3.75 1.23
CA MET A 98 7.38 2.47 1.42
C MET A 98 6.09 2.40 0.59
N HIS A 99 5.21 3.40 0.68
CA HIS A 99 3.97 3.43 -0.10
C HIS A 99 4.17 3.61 -1.62
N ILE A 100 5.25 4.27 -2.04
CA ILE A 100 5.63 4.31 -3.46
C ILE A 100 6.02 2.91 -3.95
N CYS A 101 6.70 2.12 -3.11
CA CYS A 101 7.04 0.73 -3.43
C CYS A 101 5.82 -0.20 -3.44
N ASP A 102 4.73 0.11 -2.75
CA ASP A 102 3.50 -0.70 -2.75
C ASP A 102 2.90 -0.78 -4.18
N LEU A 103 2.93 0.32 -4.94
CA LEU A 103 2.34 0.40 -6.28
C LEU A 103 2.87 -0.64 -7.28
N PRO A 104 4.19 -0.74 -7.55
CA PRO A 104 4.71 -1.79 -8.42
C PRO A 104 4.47 -3.20 -7.85
N VAL A 105 4.52 -3.39 -6.53
CA VAL A 105 4.25 -4.70 -5.90
C VAL A 105 2.82 -5.16 -6.17
N MET A 106 1.81 -4.32 -5.91
CA MET A 106 0.41 -4.68 -6.12
C MET A 106 0.11 -4.95 -7.62
N ILE A 107 0.73 -4.20 -8.53
CA ILE A 107 0.59 -4.41 -9.98
C ILE A 107 1.21 -5.75 -10.40
N ILE A 108 2.40 -6.06 -9.91
CA ILE A 108 3.07 -7.34 -10.20
C ILE A 108 2.24 -8.50 -9.66
N LEU A 109 1.78 -8.42 -8.41
CA LEU A 109 0.95 -9.47 -7.80
C LEU A 109 -0.39 -9.65 -8.54
N TYR A 110 -1.01 -8.55 -9.01
CA TYR A 110 -2.18 -8.64 -9.89
C TYR A 110 -1.89 -9.48 -11.14
N TYR A 111 -0.78 -9.21 -11.84
CA TYR A 111 -0.41 -9.98 -13.03
C TYR A 111 0.00 -11.42 -12.74
N LEU A 112 0.64 -11.68 -11.59
CA LEU A 112 0.93 -13.05 -11.17
C LEU A 112 -0.34 -13.82 -10.89
N LEU A 113 -1.34 -13.22 -10.23
CA LEU A 113 -2.52 -13.90 -9.70
C LEU A 113 -3.76 -13.87 -10.61
N ARG A 114 -3.83 -12.95 -11.58
CA ARG A 114 -4.94 -12.90 -12.56
C ARG A 114 -5.22 -14.23 -13.27
N PRO A 115 -4.23 -15.12 -13.56
CA PRO A 115 -4.50 -16.41 -14.18
C PRO A 115 -5.24 -17.40 -13.29
N VAL A 116 -5.39 -17.13 -11.98
CA VAL A 116 -6.21 -17.95 -11.08
C VAL A 116 -7.65 -17.48 -11.12
N ASN A 117 -7.85 -16.17 -10.91
CA ASN A 117 -9.15 -15.51 -10.99
C ASN A 117 -8.97 -14.01 -11.20
N LYS A 118 -9.26 -13.53 -12.40
CA LYS A 118 -9.10 -12.12 -12.78
C LYS A 118 -9.93 -11.16 -11.92
N LYS A 119 -11.16 -11.55 -11.54
CA LYS A 119 -12.06 -10.68 -10.75
C LYS A 119 -11.54 -10.51 -9.33
N LEU A 120 -11.11 -11.59 -8.69
CA LEU A 120 -10.52 -11.53 -7.34
C LEU A 120 -9.16 -10.82 -7.34
N ALA A 121 -8.31 -11.06 -8.35
CA ALA A 121 -7.05 -10.34 -8.47
C ALA A 121 -7.26 -8.83 -8.64
N LEU A 122 -8.28 -8.43 -9.43
CA LEU A 122 -8.63 -7.01 -9.58
C LEU A 122 -9.19 -6.43 -8.28
N LEU A 123 -10.07 -7.15 -7.58
CA LEU A 123 -10.58 -6.74 -6.27
C LEU A 123 -9.44 -6.56 -5.26
N ASN A 124 -8.47 -7.47 -5.25
CA ASN A 124 -7.26 -7.37 -4.44
C ASN A 124 -6.49 -6.09 -4.72
N LEU A 125 -6.23 -5.81 -6.02
CA LEU A 125 -5.55 -4.59 -6.46
C LEU A 125 -6.30 -3.34 -6.02
N SER A 126 -7.63 -3.32 -6.13
CA SER A 126 -8.46 -2.19 -5.69
C SER A 126 -8.38 -1.96 -4.19
N PHE A 127 -8.47 -3.01 -3.37
CA PHE A 127 -8.30 -2.88 -1.92
C PHE A 127 -6.90 -2.39 -1.54
N ASN A 128 -5.87 -2.88 -2.23
CA ASN A 128 -4.48 -2.48 -1.99
C ASN A 128 -4.27 -1.00 -2.33
N LEU A 129 -4.81 -0.54 -3.46
CA LEU A 129 -4.76 0.87 -3.84
C LEU A 129 -5.49 1.79 -2.84
N ILE A 130 -6.68 1.39 -2.37
CA ILE A 130 -7.43 2.14 -1.35
C ILE A 130 -6.64 2.22 -0.05
N GLN A 131 -6.10 1.10 0.41
CA GLN A 131 -5.26 1.04 1.59
C GLN A 131 -4.06 1.99 1.47
N THR A 132 -3.34 1.94 0.35
CA THR A 132 -2.15 2.78 0.14
C THR A 132 -2.54 4.26 0.15
N ALA A 133 -3.64 4.63 -0.52
CA ALA A 133 -4.13 6.02 -0.53
C ALA A 133 -4.50 6.51 0.89
N VAL A 134 -5.22 5.69 1.67
CA VAL A 134 -5.57 6.01 3.06
C VAL A 134 -4.31 6.22 3.90
N LEU A 135 -3.31 5.32 3.78
CA LEU A 135 -2.10 5.39 4.58
C LEU A 135 -1.17 6.56 4.20
N VAL A 136 -1.08 6.91 2.92
CA VAL A 136 -0.35 8.09 2.44
C VAL A 136 -0.99 9.37 2.97
N ILE A 137 -2.30 9.52 2.84
CA ILE A 137 -3.03 10.69 3.37
C ILE A 137 -2.85 10.77 4.89
N ASN A 138 -2.88 9.64 5.59
CA ASN A 138 -2.70 9.59 7.03
C ASN A 138 -1.32 10.13 7.49
N LYS A 139 -0.29 10.16 6.63
CA LYS A 139 1.01 10.78 6.97
C LYS A 139 0.92 12.28 7.18
N LEU A 140 -0.16 12.94 6.71
CA LEU A 140 -0.44 14.32 7.06
C LEU A 140 -0.59 14.52 8.57
N ASN A 141 -1.08 13.53 9.32
CA ASN A 141 -1.17 13.61 10.78
C ASN A 141 0.22 13.66 11.45
N LEU A 142 1.21 12.94 10.92
CA LEU A 142 2.59 13.00 11.42
C LEU A 142 3.28 14.32 11.05
N LEU A 143 2.96 14.87 9.87
CA LEU A 143 3.42 16.21 9.48
C LEU A 143 2.77 17.30 10.32
N ALA A 144 1.46 17.19 10.59
CA ALA A 144 0.73 18.10 11.46
C ALA A 144 1.31 18.10 12.88
N ALA A 145 1.66 16.92 13.41
CA ALA A 145 2.35 16.80 14.70
C ALA A 145 3.62 17.66 14.75
N LEU A 146 4.41 17.69 13.66
CA LEU A 146 5.59 18.54 13.59
C LEU A 146 5.23 20.02 13.39
N PHE A 147 4.21 20.34 12.57
CA PHE A 147 3.79 21.71 12.31
C PHE A 147 3.32 22.43 13.58
N PHE A 148 2.58 21.76 14.46
CA PHE A 148 2.15 22.35 15.72
C PHE A 148 3.31 22.67 16.66
N LEU A 149 4.43 21.94 16.57
CA LEU A 149 5.61 22.17 17.42
C LEU A 149 6.56 23.24 16.85
N LYS A 150 6.26 23.82 15.69
CA LYS A 150 7.08 24.88 15.10
C LYS A 150 6.67 26.25 15.62
N ASP A 151 7.67 27.05 15.96
CA ASP A 151 7.46 28.46 16.29
C ASP A 151 7.13 29.25 15.02
N THR A 152 5.84 29.50 14.79
CA THR A 152 5.32 30.22 13.62
C THR A 152 4.33 31.29 14.05
N GLU A 153 4.29 32.41 13.33
CA GLU A 153 3.54 33.59 13.74
C GLU A 153 2.03 33.34 13.87
N TYR A 154 1.46 32.50 13.00
CA TYR A 154 0.03 32.17 13.02
C TYR A 154 -0.37 31.22 14.18
N LEU A 155 0.59 30.61 14.88
CA LEU A 155 0.35 29.76 16.04
C LEU A 155 0.45 30.51 17.38
N LYS A 156 0.85 31.79 17.38
CA LYS A 156 1.04 32.60 18.61
C LYS A 156 -0.25 32.81 19.43
N SER A 157 -1.42 32.53 18.86
CA SER A 157 -2.69 32.53 19.59
C SER A 157 -2.88 31.32 20.50
N PHE A 158 -2.10 30.25 20.31
CA PHE A 158 -2.08 29.07 21.16
C PHE A 158 -0.96 29.16 22.19
N SER A 159 -1.22 28.66 23.39
CA SER A 159 -0.16 28.42 24.38
C SER A 159 0.73 27.24 23.98
N PRO A 160 1.99 27.18 24.44
CA PRO A 160 2.87 26.04 24.17
C PRO A 160 2.27 24.67 24.57
N ASP A 161 1.56 24.61 25.70
CA ASP A 161 0.93 23.37 26.17
C ASP A 161 -0.22 22.92 25.26
N GLN A 162 -0.97 23.86 24.68
CA GLN A 162 -1.99 23.56 23.67
C GLN A 162 -1.36 23.01 22.39
N LEU A 163 -0.23 23.59 21.94
CA LEU A 163 0.49 23.11 20.76
C LEU A 163 1.07 21.71 20.96
N ASN A 164 1.64 21.43 22.14
CA ASN A 164 2.10 20.08 22.51
C ASN A 164 0.94 19.07 22.50
N SER A 165 -0.22 19.46 23.02
CA SER A 165 -1.43 18.63 23.04
C SER A 165 -1.97 18.37 21.62
N LEU A 166 -1.98 19.36 20.74
CA LEU A 166 -2.37 19.22 19.34
C LEU A 166 -1.40 18.33 18.56
N SER A 167 -0.10 18.44 18.84
CA SER A 167 0.91 17.55 18.29
C SER A 167 0.66 16.10 18.71
N TYR A 168 0.47 15.86 20.01
CA TYR A 168 0.17 14.53 20.54
C TYR A 168 -1.17 13.97 20.02
N LEU A 169 -2.20 14.79 19.91
CA LEU A 169 -3.48 14.39 19.32
C LEU A 169 -3.30 13.96 17.85
N SER A 170 -2.45 14.65 17.10
CA SER A 170 -2.16 14.32 15.71
C SER A 170 -1.47 12.96 15.59
N THR A 171 -0.54 12.62 16.48
CA THR A 171 0.06 11.27 16.50
C THR A 171 -0.96 10.20 16.88
N LYS A 172 -1.91 10.50 17.77
CA LYS A 172 -3.03 9.59 18.06
C LYS A 172 -3.96 9.40 16.87
N LEU A 173 -4.31 10.46 16.15
CA LEU A 173 -5.11 10.35 14.93
C LEU A 173 -4.39 9.52 13.86
N HIS A 174 -3.06 9.64 13.79
CA HIS A 174 -2.24 8.78 12.93
C HIS A 174 -2.42 7.29 13.25
N ASP A 175 -2.39 6.90 14.54
CA ASP A 175 -2.58 5.50 14.96
C ASP A 175 -3.93 4.93 14.47
N PHE A 176 -5.02 5.68 14.66
CA PHE A 176 -6.35 5.26 14.18
C PHE A 176 -6.44 5.22 12.66
N GLY A 177 -5.90 6.23 11.97
CA GLY A 177 -5.85 6.24 10.50
C GLY A 177 -5.04 5.08 9.93
N PHE A 178 -3.99 4.66 10.64
CA PHE A 178 -3.18 3.50 10.28
C PHE A 178 -4.01 2.21 10.44
N GLY A 179 -4.73 2.07 11.56
CA GLY A 179 -5.68 0.98 11.78
C GLY A 179 -6.74 0.87 10.68
N ILE A 180 -7.32 1.99 10.24
CA ILE A 180 -8.30 2.02 9.14
C ILE A 180 -7.68 1.50 7.84
N GLY A 181 -6.47 1.96 7.48
CA GLY A 181 -5.75 1.45 6.31
C GLY A 181 -5.49 -0.06 6.39
N LEU A 182 -5.15 -0.56 7.57
CA LEU A 182 -4.92 -1.98 7.81
C LEU A 182 -6.17 -2.86 7.68
N ILE A 183 -7.40 -2.31 7.81
CA ILE A 183 -8.62 -3.07 7.52
C ILE A 183 -8.64 -3.50 6.05
N PHE A 184 -8.39 -2.55 5.15
CA PHE A 184 -8.32 -2.81 3.72
C PHE A 184 -7.14 -3.74 3.39
N PHE A 185 -5.99 -3.57 4.05
CA PHE A 185 -4.87 -4.50 3.92
C PHE A 185 -5.22 -5.93 4.39
N GLY A 186 -6.00 -6.06 5.47
CA GLY A 186 -6.46 -7.35 5.95
C GLY A 186 -7.25 -8.12 4.88
N PHE A 187 -8.14 -7.43 4.16
CA PHE A 187 -8.83 -8.00 3.00
C PHE A 187 -7.89 -8.35 1.84
N VAL A 188 -6.88 -7.53 1.57
CA VAL A 188 -5.82 -7.86 0.59
C VAL A 188 -5.16 -9.18 0.96
N CYS A 189 -4.67 -9.32 2.19
CA CYS A 189 -4.00 -10.54 2.64
C CYS A 189 -4.90 -11.79 2.59
N LEU A 190 -6.21 -11.65 2.88
CA LEU A 190 -7.17 -12.75 2.75
C LEU A 190 -7.35 -13.19 1.29
N ILE A 191 -7.51 -12.23 0.37
CA ILE A 191 -7.69 -12.52 -1.06
C ILE A 191 -6.41 -13.10 -1.65
N GLU A 192 -5.25 -12.51 -1.36
CA GLU A 192 -3.95 -13.03 -1.75
C GLU A 192 -3.71 -14.43 -1.19
N GLY A 193 -3.99 -14.66 0.10
CA GLY A 193 -3.86 -15.97 0.72
C GLY A 193 -4.68 -17.04 0.01
N TYR A 194 -5.94 -16.73 -0.33
CA TYR A 194 -6.79 -17.61 -1.12
C TYR A 194 -6.23 -17.87 -2.53
N LEU A 195 -5.81 -16.82 -3.23
CA LEU A 195 -5.28 -16.94 -4.59
C LEU A 195 -3.96 -17.71 -4.63
N PHE A 196 -3.05 -17.46 -3.69
CA PHE A 196 -1.81 -18.23 -3.53
C PHE A 196 -2.11 -19.70 -3.26
N PHE A 197 -3.05 -20.01 -2.36
CA PHE A 197 -3.44 -21.38 -2.05
C PHE A 197 -4.01 -22.11 -3.28
N LYS A 198 -4.79 -21.43 -4.12
CA LYS A 198 -5.39 -22.00 -5.34
C LYS A 198 -4.43 -22.06 -6.52
N SER A 199 -3.44 -21.17 -6.58
CA SER A 199 -2.53 -20.99 -7.73
C SER A 199 -1.74 -22.23 -8.14
N ARG A 200 -1.38 -23.10 -7.18
CA ARG A 200 -0.45 -24.23 -7.33
C ARG A 200 0.98 -23.87 -7.76
N TYR A 201 1.25 -22.64 -8.22
CA TYR A 201 2.61 -22.15 -8.50
C TYR A 201 3.24 -21.39 -7.33
N PHE A 202 2.48 -21.13 -6.27
CA PHE A 202 2.97 -20.77 -4.93
C PHE A 202 2.76 -21.93 -3.94
N PRO A 203 3.57 -22.00 -2.87
CA PRO A 203 3.39 -23.00 -1.82
C PRO A 203 2.13 -22.68 -1.02
N LYS A 204 1.35 -23.71 -0.70
CA LYS A 204 0.10 -23.56 0.06
C LYS A 204 0.32 -22.95 1.44
N THR A 205 1.50 -23.16 2.03
CA THR A 205 1.88 -22.60 3.34
C THR A 205 1.88 -21.07 3.31
N ILE A 206 2.39 -20.43 2.25
CA ILE A 206 2.32 -18.96 2.10
C ILE A 206 0.87 -18.50 1.99
N GLY A 207 0.03 -19.22 1.25
CA GLY A 207 -1.39 -18.91 1.17
C GLY A 207 -2.07 -18.90 2.54
N VAL A 208 -1.82 -19.93 3.37
CA VAL A 208 -2.37 -20.01 4.74
C VAL A 208 -1.81 -18.91 5.64
N LEU A 209 -0.50 -18.66 5.60
CA LEU A 209 0.14 -17.60 6.40
C LEU A 209 -0.44 -16.22 6.06
N MET A 210 -0.62 -15.91 4.77
CA MET A 210 -1.23 -14.65 4.34
C MET A 210 -2.70 -14.53 4.79
N SER A 211 -3.46 -15.63 4.77
CA SER A 211 -4.82 -15.61 5.31
C SER A 211 -4.85 -15.36 6.82
N ILE A 212 -3.92 -15.94 7.58
CA ILE A 212 -3.77 -15.68 9.03
C ILE A 212 -3.41 -14.21 9.26
N ALA A 213 -2.46 -13.66 8.50
CA ALA A 213 -2.10 -12.24 8.55
C ALA A 213 -3.31 -11.33 8.29
N GLY A 214 -4.13 -11.67 7.30
CA GLY A 214 -5.36 -10.92 7.01
C GLY A 214 -6.35 -10.89 8.19
N LEU A 215 -6.55 -12.04 8.87
CA LEU A 215 -7.38 -12.10 10.07
C LEU A 215 -6.80 -11.30 11.24
N CYS A 216 -5.48 -11.39 11.44
CA CYS A 216 -4.77 -10.62 12.45
C CYS A 216 -4.92 -9.11 12.24
N TYR A 217 -4.72 -8.63 11.00
CA TYR A 217 -4.91 -7.22 10.65
C TYR A 217 -6.33 -6.73 10.90
N LEU A 218 -7.33 -7.48 10.43
CA LEU A 218 -8.74 -7.12 10.65
C LEU A 218 -9.06 -7.09 12.15
N THR A 219 -8.66 -8.13 12.89
CA THR A 219 -8.94 -8.23 14.32
C THR A 219 -8.29 -7.08 15.08
N ASN A 220 -6.99 -6.84 14.87
CA ASN A 220 -6.29 -5.76 15.56
C ASN A 220 -6.86 -4.38 15.21
N SER A 221 -7.20 -4.13 13.95
CA SER A 221 -7.78 -2.85 13.52
C SER A 221 -9.18 -2.61 14.10
N PHE A 222 -10.05 -3.63 14.11
CA PHE A 222 -11.37 -3.48 14.73
C PHE A 222 -11.28 -3.36 16.24
N VAL A 223 -10.38 -4.09 16.90
CA VAL A 223 -10.11 -3.93 18.33
C VAL A 223 -9.62 -2.52 18.64
N LEU A 224 -8.69 -1.97 17.85
CA LEU A 224 -8.20 -0.61 18.01
C LEU A 224 -9.33 0.43 17.94
N ILE A 225 -10.31 0.24 17.06
CA ILE A 225 -11.42 1.18 16.88
C ILE A 225 -12.50 1.00 17.94
N LEU A 226 -12.88 -0.24 18.26
CA LEU A 226 -14.01 -0.55 19.13
C LEU A 226 -13.64 -0.54 20.61
N VAL A 227 -12.47 -1.09 20.96
CA VAL A 227 -12.02 -1.25 22.34
C VAL A 227 -10.48 -1.06 22.42
N PRO A 228 -9.98 0.18 22.25
CA PRO A 228 -8.56 0.47 22.05
C PRO A 228 -7.63 -0.11 23.13
N GLN A 229 -8.12 -0.29 24.36
CA GLN A 229 -7.33 -0.84 25.48
C GLN A 229 -6.89 -2.30 25.30
N PHE A 230 -7.46 -3.04 24.33
CA PHE A 230 -7.08 -4.43 24.04
C PHE A 230 -6.28 -4.57 22.75
N ALA A 231 -6.00 -3.48 22.04
CA ALA A 231 -5.14 -3.53 20.87
C ALA A 231 -3.71 -3.85 21.32
N ASP A 232 -3.14 -4.93 20.78
CA ASP A 232 -1.82 -5.40 21.15
C ASP A 232 -0.99 -5.71 19.90
N ILE A 233 0.24 -5.19 19.88
CA ILE A 233 1.22 -5.43 18.83
C ILE A 233 1.53 -6.93 18.66
N THR A 234 1.34 -7.74 19.70
CA THR A 234 1.52 -9.20 19.62
C THR A 234 0.60 -9.85 18.59
N LEU A 235 -0.58 -9.27 18.33
CA LEU A 235 -1.51 -9.73 17.29
C LEU A 235 -0.96 -9.54 15.87
N LEU A 236 0.02 -8.65 15.68
CA LEU A 236 0.63 -8.36 14.39
C LEU A 236 1.91 -9.17 14.12
N MET A 237 2.44 -9.89 15.11
CA MET A 237 3.62 -10.78 14.92
C MET A 237 3.39 -11.84 13.83
N PRO A 238 2.22 -12.53 13.75
CA PRO A 238 1.94 -13.45 12.65
C PRO A 238 1.95 -12.77 11.27
N CYS A 239 1.52 -11.50 11.19
CA CYS A 239 1.55 -10.73 9.94
C CYS A 239 2.97 -10.55 9.44
N PHE A 240 3.87 -10.12 10.32
CA PHE A 240 5.29 -9.94 9.98
C PHE A 240 5.92 -11.24 9.46
N ILE A 241 5.64 -12.37 10.10
CA ILE A 241 6.14 -13.68 9.66
C ILE A 241 5.61 -14.04 8.28
N ALA A 242 4.31 -13.83 8.02
CA ALA A 242 3.68 -14.14 6.75
C ALA A 242 4.25 -13.30 5.60
N GLU A 243 4.33 -11.99 5.78
CA GLU A 243 4.79 -11.04 4.78
C GLU A 243 6.29 -11.21 4.49
N LEU A 244 7.11 -11.40 5.52
CA LEU A 244 8.52 -11.70 5.35
C LEU A 244 8.71 -13.03 4.61
N SER A 245 7.91 -14.05 4.93
CA SER A 245 7.94 -15.34 4.22
C SER A 245 7.57 -15.19 2.75
N LEU A 246 6.55 -14.40 2.43
CA LEU A 246 6.14 -14.11 1.05
C LEU A 246 7.26 -13.37 0.30
N SER A 247 7.81 -12.31 0.89
CA SER A 247 8.90 -11.51 0.31
C SER A 247 10.13 -12.37 0.01
N LEU A 248 10.62 -13.13 0.99
CA LEU A 248 11.78 -14.00 0.81
C LEU A 248 11.52 -15.10 -0.23
N TRP A 249 10.31 -15.66 -0.26
CA TRP A 249 9.95 -16.65 -1.26
C TRP A 249 9.99 -16.06 -2.67
N LEU A 250 9.41 -14.88 -2.86
CA LEU A 250 9.42 -14.18 -4.15
C LEU A 250 10.85 -13.88 -4.64
N ILE A 251 11.75 -13.48 -3.74
CA ILE A 251 13.17 -13.22 -4.05
C ILE A 251 13.89 -14.50 -4.50
N PHE A 252 13.82 -15.57 -3.69
CA PHE A 252 14.66 -16.74 -3.93
C PHE A 252 14.04 -17.74 -4.91
N LYS A 253 12.74 -18.00 -4.79
CA LYS A 253 12.03 -19.04 -5.55
C LYS A 253 11.12 -18.48 -6.63
N GLY A 254 10.50 -17.32 -6.43
CA GLY A 254 9.52 -16.74 -7.35
C GLY A 254 8.33 -17.66 -7.59
N VAL A 255 7.95 -17.88 -8.85
CA VAL A 255 6.78 -18.69 -9.24
C VAL A 255 7.21 -19.96 -9.98
N ASN A 256 6.44 -21.04 -9.81
CA ASN A 256 6.62 -22.21 -10.67
C ASN A 256 6.22 -21.89 -12.12
N LEU A 257 7.22 -21.71 -12.99
CA LEU A 257 7.04 -21.21 -14.35
C LEU A 257 6.20 -22.12 -15.25
N SER A 258 6.32 -23.44 -15.12
CA SER A 258 5.56 -24.37 -15.96
C SER A 258 4.07 -24.31 -15.61
N ILE A 259 3.74 -24.34 -14.32
CA ILE A 259 2.36 -24.25 -13.83
C ILE A 259 1.77 -22.86 -14.13
N TRP A 260 2.55 -21.80 -13.96
CA TRP A 260 2.09 -20.43 -14.21
C TRP A 260 1.76 -20.21 -15.69
N LYS A 261 2.67 -20.59 -16.61
CA LYS A 261 2.43 -20.46 -18.07
C LYS A 261 1.20 -21.24 -18.52
N ASN A 262 1.00 -22.45 -18.00
CA ASN A 262 -0.19 -23.26 -18.27
C ASN A 262 -1.48 -22.63 -17.73
N SER A 263 -1.40 -21.89 -16.62
CA SER A 263 -2.57 -21.20 -16.04
C SER A 263 -2.88 -19.91 -16.80
N ALA A 264 -1.84 -19.22 -17.28
CA ALA A 264 -1.96 -18.02 -18.10
C ALA A 264 -2.58 -18.34 -19.47
N SER A 265 -2.13 -19.41 -20.15
CA SER A 265 -2.63 -19.78 -21.48
C SER A 265 -4.09 -20.25 -21.50
N LYS A 266 -4.63 -20.73 -20.37
CA LYS A 266 -6.04 -21.15 -20.25
C LYS A 266 -7.02 -20.00 -20.06
N ASN A 267 -6.52 -18.81 -19.72
CA ASN A 267 -7.33 -17.64 -19.33
C ASN A 267 -7.07 -16.41 -20.21
N ILE A 268 -6.36 -16.57 -21.34
CA ILE A 268 -6.27 -15.63 -22.46
C ILE A 268 -7.34 -16.01 -23.47
#